data_AF-A0A9D7Q2A4-F1
#
_entry.id   AF-A0A9D7Q2A4-F1
#
_cell.length_a   1.000
_cell.length_b   1.000
_cell.length_c   1.000
_cell.angle_alpha   90.00
_cell.angle_beta   90.00
_cell.angle_gamma   90.00
#
_symmetry.space_group_name_H-M   'P 1'
#
loop_
_entity.id
_entity.type
_entity.pdbx_description
1 polymer ?
#
loop_
_entity_poly.entity_id
_entity_poly.type
_entity_poly.pdbx_seq_one_letter_code
_entity_poly.pdbx_strand_id
1 'polypeptide(L)'
;MKLNPAKPADESVEWYFPTKNTNVAEWAGGIIGTVCINDEYNLNNDFPAVWATLAIDGNLYVGSQHEVSGETTLDMLNKKKYSVPKLLAKIYVGPSISTPIFTSGNKIVAATYNGLHLVQMEFVRGKTRDGETAKNAAGVEFGVKLKKLDTFHPDTSFEATPIVWDNTVYCSSRDGYLYALG
;
A
#
# COMPACT_ATOMS: atom_id res chain seq x y z
N MET A 1 -9.34 4.08 3.35
CA MET A 1 -9.94 4.96 4.40
C MET A 1 -9.53 4.39 5.74
N LYS A 2 -9.19 5.23 6.71
CA LYS A 2 -8.97 4.79 8.09
C LYS A 2 -10.13 5.18 8.98
N LEU A 3 -10.61 4.22 9.74
CA LEU A 3 -11.72 4.36 10.67
C LEU A 3 -11.23 4.19 12.11
N ASN A 4 -11.78 4.99 13.02
CA ASN A 4 -11.61 4.88 14.44
C ASN A 4 -12.89 4.29 15.05
N PRO A 5 -12.91 2.99 15.41
CA PRO A 5 -14.12 2.32 15.87
C PRO A 5 -14.56 2.77 17.28
N ALA A 6 -13.74 3.54 18.00
CA ALA A 6 -14.12 4.11 19.30
C ALA A 6 -15.00 5.37 19.18
N LYS A 7 -15.18 5.91 17.96
CA LYS A 7 -15.99 7.09 17.70
C LYS A 7 -17.34 6.73 17.06
N PRO A 8 -18.37 7.58 17.20
CA PRO A 8 -19.61 7.47 16.43
C PRO A 8 -19.34 7.38 14.92
N ALA A 9 -20.24 6.72 14.18
CA ALA A 9 -20.02 6.39 12.76
C ALA A 9 -19.69 7.61 11.89
N ASP A 10 -20.38 8.73 12.10
CA ASP A 10 -20.20 10.00 11.38
C ASP A 10 -18.91 10.76 11.74
N GLU A 11 -18.28 10.42 12.86
CA GLU A 11 -17.01 10.96 13.35
C GLU A 11 -15.84 9.97 13.24
N SER A 12 -16.11 8.74 12.80
CA SER A 12 -15.14 7.63 12.81
C SER A 12 -14.04 7.77 11.76
N VAL A 13 -14.25 8.51 10.68
CA VAL A 13 -13.26 8.63 9.60
C VAL A 13 -12.11 9.55 10.03
N GLU A 14 -10.90 9.00 10.15
CA GLU A 14 -9.70 9.78 10.48
C GLU A 14 -9.09 10.42 9.24
N TRP A 15 -9.01 9.66 8.15
CA TRP A 15 -8.51 10.14 6.86
C TRP A 15 -9.01 9.28 5.71
N TYR A 16 -8.99 9.87 4.52
CA TYR A 16 -9.34 9.21 3.26
C TYR A 16 -8.26 9.50 2.21
N PHE A 17 -7.75 8.44 1.59
CA PHE A 17 -6.72 8.53 0.55
C PHE A 17 -7.35 8.29 -0.82
N PRO A 18 -7.37 9.30 -1.71
CA PRO A 18 -7.90 9.16 -3.05
C PRO A 18 -6.80 8.69 -4.02
N THR A 19 -7.17 7.88 -5.00
CA THR A 19 -6.30 7.59 -6.15
C THR A 19 -6.98 8.02 -7.44
N LYS A 20 -6.22 7.98 -8.54
CA LYS A 20 -6.75 8.37 -9.84
C LYS A 20 -7.83 7.36 -10.28
N ASN A 21 -8.95 7.87 -10.78
CA ASN A 21 -9.94 7.04 -11.44
C ASN A 21 -9.40 6.50 -12.78
N THR A 22 -9.51 5.20 -13.01
CA THR A 22 -9.24 4.57 -14.32
C THR A 22 -10.19 3.39 -14.56
N ASN A 23 -10.11 2.80 -15.75
CA ASN A 23 -10.82 1.59 -16.14
C ASN A 23 -9.80 0.49 -16.42
N VAL A 24 -9.95 -0.67 -15.78
CA VAL A 24 -9.09 -1.86 -16.00
C VAL A 24 -9.97 -3.10 -15.91
N ALA A 25 -9.97 -3.92 -16.97
CA ALA A 25 -10.91 -5.02 -17.12
C ALA A 25 -12.36 -4.55 -16.89
N GLU A 26 -13.08 -5.14 -15.94
CA GLU A 26 -14.43 -4.77 -15.53
C GLU A 26 -14.47 -3.71 -14.40
N TRP A 27 -13.31 -3.35 -13.85
CA TRP A 27 -13.20 -2.39 -12.76
C TRP A 27 -13.12 -0.95 -13.27
N ALA A 28 -13.81 -0.06 -12.55
CA ALA A 28 -13.77 1.38 -12.78
C ALA A 28 -13.65 2.11 -11.43
N GLY A 29 -12.81 3.15 -11.37
CA GLY A 29 -12.61 3.96 -10.17
C GLY A 29 -11.16 3.98 -9.66
N GLY A 30 -10.99 4.02 -8.34
CA GLY A 30 -9.69 4.22 -7.67
C GLY A 30 -9.16 2.96 -6.95
N ILE A 31 -8.84 3.06 -5.66
CA ILE A 31 -8.47 1.88 -4.86
C ILE A 31 -9.71 0.99 -4.72
N ILE A 32 -9.55 -0.27 -5.09
CA ILE A 32 -10.60 -1.30 -5.00
C ILE A 32 -10.19 -2.45 -4.06
N GLY A 33 -8.88 -2.65 -3.84
CA GLY A 33 -8.36 -3.63 -2.90
C GLY A 33 -8.34 -3.17 -1.44
N THR A 34 -7.73 -3.97 -0.58
CA THR A 34 -7.51 -3.64 0.84
C THR A 34 -6.08 -3.17 1.12
N VAL A 35 -5.78 -2.85 2.38
CA VAL A 35 -4.50 -2.28 2.81
C VAL A 35 -3.71 -3.28 3.66
N CYS A 36 -2.38 -3.19 3.64
CA CYS A 36 -1.53 -3.83 4.63
C CYS A 36 -0.76 -2.78 5.44
N ILE A 37 -0.25 -3.18 6.60
CA ILE A 37 0.51 -2.34 7.53
C ILE A 37 1.82 -3.04 7.93
N ASN A 38 2.83 -2.26 8.31
CA ASN A 38 4.16 -2.79 8.62
C ASN A 38 4.38 -3.15 10.10
N ASP A 39 3.34 -3.10 10.95
CA ASP A 39 3.47 -3.21 12.41
C ASP A 39 4.25 -4.47 12.85
N GLU A 40 3.93 -5.64 12.28
CA GLU A 40 4.63 -6.91 12.56
C GLU A 40 6.11 -6.89 12.14
N TYR A 41 6.45 -6.06 11.15
CA TYR A 41 7.81 -5.90 10.61
C TYR A 41 8.53 -4.67 11.17
N ASN A 42 7.93 -3.97 12.13
CA ASN A 42 8.44 -2.75 12.76
C ASN A 42 8.28 -2.80 14.30
N LEU A 43 8.53 -3.96 14.91
CA LEU A 43 8.29 -4.22 16.34
C LEU A 43 9.00 -3.24 17.28
N ASN A 44 10.19 -2.77 16.91
CA ASN A 44 10.96 -1.82 17.71
C ASN A 44 10.55 -0.36 17.49
N ASN A 45 9.63 -0.09 16.55
CA ASN A 45 9.24 1.26 16.12
C ASN A 45 10.43 2.12 15.65
N ASP A 46 11.47 1.48 15.11
CA ASP A 46 12.65 2.15 14.55
C ASP A 46 12.27 3.02 13.34
N PHE A 47 11.20 2.63 12.63
CA PHE A 47 10.66 3.34 11.46
C PHE A 47 9.23 3.85 11.71
N PRO A 48 8.72 4.76 10.87
CA PRO A 48 7.31 5.16 10.93
C PRO A 48 6.36 3.98 10.70
N ALA A 49 5.20 4.03 11.35
CA ALA A 49 4.09 3.13 11.03
C ALA A 49 3.48 3.55 9.68
N VAL A 50 3.54 2.65 8.70
CA VAL A 50 3.10 2.89 7.32
C VAL A 50 2.03 1.90 6.90
N TRP A 51 1.16 2.33 6.00
CA TRP A 51 0.27 1.46 5.25
C TRP A 51 0.76 1.35 3.81
N ALA A 52 0.43 0.25 3.16
CA ALA A 52 0.58 0.09 1.71
C ALA A 52 -0.71 -0.43 1.07
N THR A 53 -0.98 0.01 -0.15
CA THR A 53 -2.13 -0.45 -0.95
C THR A 53 -1.79 -0.42 -2.42
N LEU A 54 -2.44 -1.28 -3.18
CA LEU A 54 -2.46 -1.21 -4.63
C LEU A 54 -3.74 -0.50 -5.10
N ALA A 55 -3.69 0.06 -6.30
CA ALA A 55 -4.85 0.65 -6.94
C ALA A 55 -4.92 0.22 -8.41
N ILE A 56 -6.10 0.36 -9.02
CA ILE A 56 -6.26 0.03 -10.44
C ILE A 56 -5.56 1.03 -11.37
N ASP A 57 -5.09 2.18 -10.87
CA ASP A 57 -4.19 3.08 -11.59
C ASP A 57 -2.75 2.54 -11.74
N GLY A 58 -2.49 1.37 -11.14
CA GLY A 58 -1.27 0.59 -11.29
C GLY A 58 -0.14 0.95 -10.34
N ASN A 59 -0.38 1.83 -9.37
CA ASN A 59 0.62 2.17 -8.38
C ASN A 59 0.46 1.34 -7.10
N LEU A 60 1.59 0.90 -6.56
CA LEU A 60 1.77 0.60 -5.15
C LEU A 60 2.01 1.91 -4.42
N TYR A 61 1.14 2.24 -3.47
CA TYR A 61 1.23 3.42 -2.63
C TYR A 61 1.71 3.03 -1.23
N VAL A 62 2.55 3.86 -0.63
CA VAL A 62 2.98 3.76 0.77
C VAL A 62 2.78 5.10 1.47
N GLY A 63 2.02 5.13 2.56
CA GLY A 63 1.70 6.34 3.30
C GLY A 63 1.75 6.16 4.82
N SER A 64 1.66 7.28 5.55
CA SER A 64 1.66 7.26 7.02
C SER A 64 0.32 6.76 7.56
N GLN A 65 0.34 5.89 8.58
CA GLN A 65 -0.88 5.45 9.28
C GLN A 65 -1.52 6.55 10.13
N HIS A 66 -0.71 7.48 10.65
CA HIS A 66 -1.14 8.42 11.69
C HIS A 66 -1.04 9.89 11.28
N GLU A 67 -0.18 10.22 10.32
CA GLU A 67 0.03 11.61 9.90
C GLU A 67 -0.75 11.95 8.63
N VAL A 68 -1.28 13.17 8.60
CA VAL A 68 -2.00 13.76 7.47
C VAL A 68 -1.19 14.88 6.81
N SER A 69 -1.41 15.13 5.53
CA SER A 69 -0.66 16.11 4.72
C SER A 69 -1.10 17.56 4.95
N GLY A 70 -2.20 17.78 5.68
CA GLY A 70 -2.88 19.07 5.80
C GLY A 70 -3.86 19.35 4.65
N GLU A 71 -3.87 18.53 3.61
CA GLU A 71 -4.85 18.59 2.53
C GLU A 71 -6.15 17.86 2.89
N THR A 72 -7.23 18.19 2.18
CA THR A 72 -8.50 17.49 2.28
C THR A 72 -9.03 17.11 0.90
N THR A 73 -9.81 16.04 0.84
CA THR A 73 -10.47 15.57 -0.38
C THR A 73 -11.89 15.10 -0.09
N LEU A 74 -12.73 15.06 -1.12
CA LEU A 74 -14.08 14.51 -1.03
C LEU A 74 -14.02 12.98 -0.91
N ASP A 75 -14.99 12.43 -0.19
CA ASP A 75 -15.22 10.99 -0.11
C ASP A 75 -15.75 10.38 -1.41
N MET A 76 -15.89 9.05 -1.41
CA MET A 76 -16.39 8.30 -2.57
C MET A 76 -17.79 8.69 -3.05
N LEU A 77 -18.58 9.34 -2.19
CA LEU A 77 -19.94 9.79 -2.52
C LEU A 77 -20.01 11.28 -2.87
N ASN A 78 -18.87 11.98 -2.86
CA ASN A 78 -18.78 13.43 -3.02
C ASN A 78 -19.63 14.23 -2.00
N LYS A 79 -19.78 13.71 -0.77
CA LYS A 79 -20.63 14.31 0.28
C LYS A 79 -19.86 15.00 1.39
N LYS A 80 -18.76 14.41 1.85
CA LYS A 80 -17.98 14.93 2.98
C LYS A 80 -16.50 15.04 2.61
N LYS A 81 -15.83 16.06 3.13
CA LYS A 81 -14.39 16.22 3.01
C LYS A 81 -13.68 15.56 4.19
N TYR A 82 -12.57 14.88 3.91
CA TYR A 82 -11.73 14.24 4.90
C TYR A 82 -10.26 14.60 4.65
N SER A 83 -9.46 14.56 5.72
CA SER A 83 -8.01 14.73 5.64
C SER A 83 -7.38 13.65 4.77
N VAL A 84 -6.32 14.01 4.04
CA VAL A 84 -5.52 13.08 3.25
C VAL A 84 -4.32 12.63 4.08
N PRO A 85 -4.02 11.32 4.21
CA PRO A 85 -2.81 10.86 4.89
C PRO A 85 -1.57 11.30 4.12
N LYS A 86 -0.44 11.45 4.81
CA LYS A 86 0.83 11.74 4.14
C LYS A 86 1.22 10.62 3.19
N LEU A 87 1.49 10.96 1.94
CA LEU A 87 1.98 9.99 0.95
C LEU A 87 3.51 10.00 0.95
N LEU A 88 4.12 8.89 1.38
CA LEU A 88 5.58 8.80 1.55
C LEU A 88 6.28 8.36 0.27
N ALA A 89 5.68 7.44 -0.48
CA ALA A 89 6.20 6.99 -1.76
C ALA A 89 5.12 6.31 -2.60
N LYS A 90 5.38 6.21 -3.91
CA LYS A 90 4.66 5.30 -4.79
C LYS A 90 5.55 4.79 -5.92
N ILE A 91 5.21 3.63 -6.47
CA ILE A 91 5.87 3.06 -7.64
C ILE A 91 4.84 2.35 -8.51
N TYR A 92 4.99 2.45 -9.83
CA TYR A 92 4.15 1.70 -10.76
C TYR A 92 4.58 0.23 -10.78
N VAL A 93 3.64 -0.66 -10.46
CA VAL A 93 3.81 -2.12 -10.52
C VAL A 93 2.82 -2.78 -11.47
N GLY A 94 1.77 -2.08 -11.89
CA GLY A 94 0.70 -2.63 -12.71
C GLY A 94 -0.63 -2.58 -11.96
N PRO A 95 -1.77 -2.46 -12.68
CA PRO A 95 -3.10 -2.41 -12.06
C PRO A 95 -3.35 -3.58 -11.13
N SER A 96 -4.06 -3.35 -10.02
CA SER A 96 -4.41 -4.44 -9.13
C SER A 96 -5.63 -4.13 -8.25
N ILE A 97 -6.30 -5.21 -7.87
CA ILE A 97 -7.36 -5.26 -6.85
C ILE A 97 -6.92 -6.07 -5.61
N SER A 98 -5.73 -6.67 -5.63
CA SER A 98 -5.23 -7.49 -4.53
C SER A 98 -4.70 -6.61 -3.38
N THR A 99 -4.50 -7.24 -2.23
CA THR A 99 -3.85 -6.61 -1.08
C THR A 99 -2.35 -6.91 -1.15
N PRO A 100 -1.43 -5.92 -1.14
CA PRO A 100 -0.01 -6.21 -1.02
C PRO A 100 0.30 -6.78 0.37
N ILE A 101 1.44 -7.45 0.54
CA ILE A 101 1.88 -7.95 1.85
C ILE A 101 3.31 -7.54 2.15
N PHE A 102 3.55 -7.07 3.37
CA PHE A 102 4.91 -6.84 3.87
C PHE A 102 5.59 -8.18 4.17
N THR A 103 6.91 -8.23 3.96
CA THR A 103 7.77 -9.35 4.32
C THR A 103 9.09 -8.83 4.88
N SER A 104 9.90 -9.75 5.42
CA SER A 104 11.14 -9.46 6.12
C SER A 104 12.13 -8.65 5.25
N GLY A 105 12.88 -7.77 5.94
CA GLY A 105 13.83 -6.87 5.29
C GLY A 105 13.17 -5.73 4.52
N ASN A 106 12.03 -5.21 5.00
CA ASN A 106 11.30 -4.09 4.39
C ASN A 106 10.93 -4.33 2.93
N LYS A 107 10.46 -5.53 2.60
CA LYS A 107 9.99 -5.84 1.25
C LYS A 107 8.48 -5.92 1.21
N ILE A 108 7.92 -5.68 0.03
CA ILE A 108 6.50 -5.78 -0.25
C ILE A 108 6.34 -6.71 -1.45
N VAL A 109 5.45 -7.68 -1.32
CA VAL A 109 4.96 -8.46 -2.45
C VAL A 109 3.66 -7.83 -2.94
N ALA A 110 3.60 -7.54 -4.23
CA ALA A 110 2.46 -6.92 -4.89
C ALA A 110 1.96 -7.81 -6.03
N ALA A 111 0.80 -8.43 -5.85
CA ALA A 111 0.11 -9.19 -6.89
C ALA A 111 -0.66 -8.23 -7.80
N THR A 112 -0.50 -8.32 -9.12
CA THR A 112 -1.16 -7.42 -10.08
C THR A 112 -1.71 -8.20 -11.28
N TYR A 113 -2.42 -7.50 -12.16
CA TYR A 113 -2.83 -8.04 -13.47
C TYR A 113 -1.65 -8.37 -14.39
N ASN A 114 -0.42 -7.98 -14.03
CA ASN A 114 0.80 -8.10 -14.84
C ASN A 114 1.94 -8.77 -14.05
N GLY A 115 1.60 -9.74 -13.21
CA GLY A 115 2.54 -10.56 -12.46
C GLY A 115 2.58 -10.26 -10.96
N LEU A 116 3.51 -10.94 -10.30
CA LEU A 116 3.77 -10.80 -8.87
C LEU A 116 5.12 -10.08 -8.69
N HIS A 117 5.08 -8.88 -8.11
CA HIS A 117 6.26 -8.03 -8.00
C HIS A 117 6.84 -8.05 -6.60
N LEU A 118 8.17 -8.12 -6.52
CA LEU A 118 8.91 -7.90 -5.29
C LEU A 118 9.42 -6.47 -5.28
N VAL A 119 9.07 -5.70 -4.25
CA VAL A 119 9.46 -4.30 -4.09
C VAL A 119 10.23 -4.12 -2.79
N GLN A 120 11.42 -3.52 -2.85
CA GLN A 120 12.16 -3.07 -1.69
C GLN A 120 11.63 -1.70 -1.25
N MET A 121 11.41 -1.56 0.05
CA MET A 121 11.18 -0.30 0.74
C MET A 121 12.43 0.09 1.54
N GLU A 122 12.87 1.33 1.39
CA GLU A 122 14.00 1.90 2.13
C GLU A 122 13.53 3.13 2.89
N PHE A 123 13.72 3.12 4.21
CA PHE A 123 13.51 4.29 5.06
C PHE A 123 14.77 5.15 5.06
N VAL A 124 14.62 6.41 4.67
CA VAL A 124 15.72 7.38 4.60
C VAL A 124 15.45 8.46 5.63
N ARG A 125 16.42 8.76 6.51
CA ARG A 125 16.28 9.88 7.46
C ARG A 125 16.10 11.20 6.70
N GLY A 126 15.10 11.97 7.10
CA GLY A 126 14.70 13.20 6.42
C GLY A 126 13.96 12.95 5.11
N LYS A 127 13.79 14.01 4.31
CA LYS A 127 12.95 13.98 3.12
C LYS A 127 13.65 13.30 1.93
N THR A 128 12.91 12.47 1.20
CA THR A 128 13.30 11.92 -0.10
C THR A 128 12.92 12.87 -1.25
N ARG A 129 13.46 12.66 -2.46
CA ARG A 129 13.06 13.49 -3.62
C ARG A 129 11.56 13.41 -3.88
N ASP A 130 11.03 12.19 -3.75
CA ASP A 130 9.65 11.85 -4.01
C ASP A 130 8.95 11.62 -2.67
N GLY A 131 7.77 12.23 -2.46
CA GLY A 131 6.92 12.04 -1.28
C GLY A 131 7.16 12.96 -0.07
N GLU A 132 6.31 12.80 0.93
CA GLU A 132 6.38 13.46 2.23
C GLU A 132 7.22 12.66 3.24
N THR A 133 7.36 13.18 4.46
CA THR A 133 8.00 12.49 5.59
C THR A 133 6.99 12.10 6.65
N ALA A 134 7.28 11.01 7.36
CA ALA A 134 6.60 10.61 8.59
C ALA A 134 7.61 10.36 9.71
N LYS A 135 7.15 10.48 10.95
CA LYS A 135 7.95 10.28 12.15
C LYS A 135 7.82 8.85 12.67
N ASN A 136 8.93 8.32 13.19
CA ASN A 136 8.89 7.14 14.02
C ASN A 136 8.49 7.50 15.47
N ALA A 137 8.46 6.50 16.38
CA ALA A 137 8.08 6.73 17.78
C ALA A 137 9.01 7.69 18.53
N ALA A 138 10.28 7.80 18.13
CA ALA A 138 11.25 8.74 18.68
C ALA A 138 11.14 10.17 18.09
N GLY A 139 10.18 10.42 17.20
CA GLY A 139 10.00 11.71 16.54
C GLY A 139 10.98 12.00 15.40
N VAL A 140 11.79 11.02 15.00
CA VAL A 140 12.73 11.15 13.88
C VAL A 140 11.98 11.07 12.57
N GLU A 141 12.19 12.04 11.68
CA GLU A 141 11.55 12.08 10.37
C GLU A 141 12.22 11.14 9.36
N PHE A 142 11.41 10.44 8.59
CA PHE A 142 11.82 9.57 7.49
C PHE A 142 10.98 9.81 6.24
N GLY A 143 11.64 9.82 5.10
CA GLY A 143 11.05 9.60 3.79
C GLY A 143 11.20 8.14 3.38
N VAL A 144 10.53 7.75 2.29
CA VAL A 144 10.53 6.37 1.80
C VAL A 144 10.97 6.34 0.33
N LYS A 145 11.83 5.38 -0.02
CA LYS A 145 12.12 5.02 -1.41
C LYS A 145 11.59 3.62 -1.71
N LEU A 146 11.06 3.45 -2.90
CA LEU A 146 10.60 2.16 -3.41
C LEU A 146 11.44 1.76 -4.62
N LYS A 147 11.85 0.50 -4.67
CA LYS A 147 12.55 -0.09 -5.81
C LYS A 147 11.96 -1.45 -6.14
N LYS A 148 11.42 -1.61 -7.35
CA LYS A 148 11.04 -2.94 -7.85
C LYS A 148 12.31 -3.77 -8.01
N LEU A 149 12.39 -4.88 -7.30
CA LEU A 149 13.50 -5.82 -7.33
C LEU A 149 13.32 -6.87 -8.43
N ASP A 150 12.12 -7.43 -8.53
CA ASP A 150 11.83 -8.51 -9.46
C ASP A 150 10.35 -8.56 -9.84
N THR A 151 10.02 -9.38 -10.85
CA THR A 151 8.67 -9.67 -11.29
C THR A 151 8.58 -11.13 -11.73
N PHE A 152 7.73 -11.88 -11.04
CA PHE A 152 7.40 -13.24 -11.40
C PHE A 152 6.17 -13.27 -12.31
N HIS A 153 6.28 -14.04 -13.40
CA HIS A 153 5.18 -14.33 -14.33
C HIS A 153 4.44 -13.08 -14.87
N PRO A 154 5.15 -12.16 -15.56
CA PRO A 154 4.62 -10.84 -15.95
C PRO A 154 3.43 -10.89 -16.92
N ASP A 155 3.26 -12.00 -17.63
CA ASP A 155 2.18 -12.22 -18.60
C ASP A 155 0.94 -12.86 -17.97
N THR A 156 0.80 -12.80 -16.65
CA THR A 156 -0.31 -13.44 -15.93
C THR A 156 -0.84 -12.61 -14.79
N SER A 157 -2.15 -12.73 -14.59
CA SER A 157 -2.88 -11.99 -13.58
C SER A 157 -2.90 -12.73 -12.24
N PHE A 158 -2.49 -12.03 -11.19
CA PHE A 158 -2.63 -12.40 -9.80
C PHE A 158 -3.64 -11.47 -9.14
N GLU A 159 -4.88 -11.95 -9.02
CA GLU A 159 -5.98 -11.21 -8.37
C GLU A 159 -6.18 -11.63 -6.91
N ALA A 160 -5.53 -12.71 -6.49
CA ALA A 160 -5.53 -13.16 -5.10
C ALA A 160 -4.57 -12.32 -4.24
N THR A 161 -4.89 -12.22 -2.95
CA THR A 161 -3.99 -11.62 -1.96
C THR A 161 -2.91 -12.66 -1.58
N PRO A 162 -1.60 -12.36 -1.75
CA PRO A 162 -0.53 -13.24 -1.33
C PRO A 162 -0.49 -13.41 0.18
N ILE A 163 0.02 -14.55 0.64
CA ILE A 163 0.39 -14.79 2.04
C ILE A 163 1.89 -15.10 2.13
N VAL A 164 2.48 -14.81 3.29
CA VAL A 164 3.84 -15.21 3.63
C VAL A 164 3.77 -16.21 4.77
N TRP A 165 4.34 -17.39 4.55
CA TRP A 165 4.45 -18.43 5.55
C TRP A 165 5.78 -19.16 5.39
N ASP A 166 6.52 -19.32 6.49
CA ASP A 166 7.83 -20.00 6.51
C ASP A 166 8.79 -19.51 5.40
N ASN A 167 9.02 -18.19 5.36
CA ASN A 167 9.81 -17.49 4.34
C ASN A 167 9.37 -17.71 2.89
N THR A 168 8.20 -18.30 2.66
CA THR A 168 7.67 -18.60 1.34
C THR A 168 6.44 -17.73 1.07
N VAL A 169 6.40 -17.13 -0.11
CA VAL A 169 5.25 -16.39 -0.62
C VAL A 169 4.34 -17.37 -1.36
N TYR A 170 3.07 -17.44 -0.95
CA TYR A 170 2.06 -18.22 -1.66
C TYR A 170 1.04 -17.29 -2.31
N CYS A 171 0.75 -17.52 -3.60
CA CYS A 171 -0.26 -16.75 -4.31
C CYS A 171 -0.87 -17.57 -5.46
N SER A 172 -2.21 -17.58 -5.55
CA SER A 172 -2.91 -18.19 -6.68
C SER A 172 -3.01 -17.22 -7.86
N SER A 173 -3.07 -17.79 -9.05
CA SER A 173 -3.03 -17.07 -10.33
C SER A 173 -4.23 -17.43 -11.21
N ARG A 174 -4.55 -16.56 -12.17
CA ARG A 174 -5.58 -16.78 -13.20
C ARG A 174 -5.26 -17.90 -14.19
N ASP A 175 -4.03 -18.41 -14.18
CA ASP A 175 -3.63 -19.61 -14.93
C ASP A 175 -4.07 -20.94 -14.29
N GLY A 176 -4.68 -20.88 -13.11
CA GLY A 176 -5.18 -22.06 -12.39
C GLY A 176 -4.19 -22.68 -11.40
N TYR A 177 -3.00 -22.11 -11.22
CA TYR A 177 -1.99 -22.61 -10.28
C TYR A 177 -1.94 -21.81 -8.96
N LEU A 178 -1.48 -22.49 -7.91
CA LEU A 178 -0.97 -21.89 -6.68
C LEU A 178 0.56 -21.92 -6.73
N TYR A 179 1.17 -20.74 -6.68
CA TYR A 179 2.62 -20.60 -6.68
C TYR A 179 3.17 -20.51 -5.26
N ALA A 180 4.38 -21.03 -5.06
CA ALA A 180 5.18 -20.93 -3.84
C ALA A 180 6.57 -20.42 -4.22
N LEU A 181 6.98 -19.27 -3.69
CA LEU A 181 8.24 -18.59 -4.01
C LEU A 181 9.04 -18.35 -2.72
N GLY A 182 10.26 -18.90 -2.63
CA GLY A 182 11.15 -18.81 -1.46
C GLY A 182 12.62 -18.91 -1.84
#